data_AF-A0A972D6I6-F1
#
_entry.id   AF-A0A972D6I6-F1
#
_cell.length_a   1.000
_cell.length_b   1.000
_cell.length_c   1.000
_cell.angle_alpha   90.00
_cell.angle_beta   90.00
_cell.angle_gamma   90.00
#
_symmetry.space_group_name_H-M   'P 1'
#
loop_
_entity.id
_entity.type
_entity.pdbx_description
1 polymer ?
#
loop_
_entity_poly.entity_id
_entity_poly.type
_entity_poly.pdbx_seq_one_letter_code
_entity_poly.pdbx_strand_id
1 'polypeptide(L)'
;MWNLLIFYILMLDRFYGMNKYYGKGKGSLWEGKKCAIIATHGYDALYAAEPFETGIKRLCEHSKLDYLGMYSVRDEDDLASFQTAEAIYGAKRFARLILSKL
;
A
#
# COMPACT_ATOMS: atom_id res chain seq x y z
N MET A 1 -15.65 4.97 -2.15
CA MET A 1 -14.68 4.02 -1.57
C MET A 1 -14.87 2.57 -2.05
N TRP A 2 -16.08 2.01 -2.06
CA TRP A 2 -16.33 0.61 -2.49
C TRP A 2 -15.87 0.26 -3.93
N ASN A 3 -16.02 1.17 -4.89
CA ASN A 3 -15.54 0.95 -6.27
C ASN A 3 -14.00 0.89 -6.37
N LEU A 4 -13.27 1.64 -5.54
CA LEU A 4 -11.80 1.61 -5.51
C LEU A 4 -11.26 0.29 -4.98
N LEU A 5 -11.95 -0.33 -4.01
CA LEU A 5 -11.55 -1.61 -3.44
C LEU A 5 -11.63 -2.75 -4.48
N ILE A 6 -12.67 -2.73 -5.33
CA ILE A 6 -12.85 -3.71 -6.40
C ILE A 6 -11.71 -3.63 -7.42
N PHE A 7 -11.35 -2.42 -7.88
CA PHE A 7 -10.25 -2.26 -8.83
C PHE A 7 -8.90 -2.69 -8.26
N TYR A 8 -8.67 -2.45 -6.97
CA TYR A 8 -7.46 -2.89 -6.29
C TYR A 8 -7.37 -4.42 -6.21
N ILE A 9 -8.44 -5.10 -5.79
CA ILE A 9 -8.45 -6.58 -5.72
C ILE A 9 -8.23 -7.17 -7.11
N LEU A 10 -8.90 -6.64 -8.14
CA LEU A 10 -8.70 -7.06 -9.53
C LEU A 10 -7.25 -6.88 -9.99
N MET A 11 -6.61 -5.77 -9.63
CA MET A 11 -5.20 -5.52 -9.93
C MET A 11 -4.29 -6.52 -9.21
N LEU A 12 -4.54 -6.84 -7.94
CA LEU A 12 -3.77 -7.85 -7.21
C LEU A 12 -3.89 -9.24 -7.84
N ASP A 13 -5.09 -9.62 -8.29
CA ASP A 13 -5.31 -10.89 -8.98
C ASP A 13 -4.51 -10.98 -10.28
N ARG A 14 -4.26 -9.86 -10.96
CA ARG A 14 -3.34 -9.83 -12.13
C ARG A 14 -1.89 -10.04 -11.73
N PHE A 15 -1.49 -9.67 -10.51
CA PHE A 15 -0.15 -9.93 -9.99
C PHE A 15 0.06 -11.35 -9.45
N TYR A 16 -0.95 -12.22 -9.47
CA TYR A 16 -0.80 -13.66 -9.19
C TYR A 16 0.40 -14.27 -9.92
N GLY A 17 0.60 -13.89 -11.20
CA GLY A 17 1.67 -14.40 -12.04
C GLY A 17 3.08 -14.10 -11.54
N MET A 18 3.24 -13.20 -10.57
CA MET A 18 4.53 -12.86 -9.98
C MET A 18 4.94 -13.83 -8.87
N ASN A 19 3.98 -14.56 -8.30
CA ASN A 19 4.21 -15.57 -7.28
C ASN A 19 4.18 -16.95 -7.92
N LYS A 20 5.35 -17.48 -8.25
CA LYS A 20 5.51 -18.76 -8.96
C LYS A 20 5.45 -19.94 -7.98
N TYR A 21 4.41 -20.01 -7.16
CA TYR A 21 4.22 -21.07 -6.17
C TYR A 21 3.37 -22.25 -6.67
N TYR A 22 2.76 -22.11 -7.85
CA TYR A 22 1.93 -23.15 -8.45
C TYR A 22 2.64 -23.86 -9.59
N GLY A 23 2.33 -25.15 -9.75
CA GLY A 23 2.91 -25.98 -10.81
C GLY A 23 4.41 -26.22 -10.61
N LYS A 24 5.20 -26.07 -11.69
CA LYS A 24 6.67 -26.25 -11.66
C LYS A 24 7.44 -24.97 -11.32
N GLY A 25 6.75 -23.84 -11.18
CA GLY A 25 7.36 -22.58 -10.79
C GLY A 25 7.97 -22.66 -9.38
N LYS A 26 8.95 -21.81 -9.10
CA LYS A 26 9.51 -21.67 -7.74
C LYS A 26 9.72 -20.19 -7.40
N GLY A 27 9.44 -19.85 -6.14
CA GLY A 27 9.74 -18.55 -5.55
C GLY A 27 8.82 -17.42 -6.01
N SER A 28 9.20 -16.20 -5.64
CA SER A 28 8.50 -14.98 -6.04
C SER A 28 9.40 -14.08 -6.87
N LEU A 29 8.87 -13.55 -7.97
CA LEU A 29 9.52 -12.51 -8.77
C LEU A 29 9.53 -11.15 -8.07
N TRP A 30 8.81 -11.03 -6.96
CA TRP A 30 8.81 -9.88 -6.08
C TRP A 30 9.91 -9.92 -5.02
N GLU A 31 10.63 -11.04 -4.88
CA GLU A 31 11.57 -11.25 -3.78
C GLU A 31 12.59 -10.10 -3.65
N GLY A 32 12.65 -9.49 -2.45
CA GLY A 32 13.52 -8.36 -2.13
C GLY A 32 13.11 -7.01 -2.72
N LYS A 33 11.97 -6.93 -3.44
CA LYS A 33 11.42 -5.64 -3.86
C LYS A 33 10.72 -4.97 -2.69
N LYS A 34 10.83 -3.65 -2.64
CA LYS A 34 10.35 -2.83 -1.54
C LYS A 34 8.91 -2.36 -1.78
N CYS A 35 8.08 -2.35 -0.75
CA CYS A 35 6.68 -1.94 -0.82
C CYS A 35 6.35 -0.93 0.28
N ALA A 36 5.67 0.15 -0.08
CA ALA A 36 5.19 1.18 0.85
C ALA A 36 3.82 1.69 0.40
N ILE A 37 3.02 2.18 1.34
CA ILE A 37 1.68 2.70 1.06
C ILE A 37 1.63 4.21 1.31
N ILE A 38 1.02 4.92 0.38
CA ILE A 38 0.50 6.28 0.60
C ILE A 38 -1.00 6.19 0.36
N ALA A 39 -1.79 6.51 1.37
CA ALA A 39 -3.25 6.41 1.30
C ALA A 39 -3.89 7.68 1.83
N THR A 40 -5.07 7.97 1.32
CA THR A 40 -5.94 9.02 1.84
C THR A 40 -7.27 8.40 2.22
N HIS A 41 -7.93 8.96 3.24
CA HIS A 41 -9.17 8.38 3.76
C HIS A 41 -10.09 9.46 4.34
N GLY A 42 -11.40 9.21 4.31
CA GLY A 42 -12.39 10.11 4.93
C GLY A 42 -12.83 9.69 6.33
N TYR A 43 -12.67 8.40 6.68
CA TYR A 43 -12.99 7.89 8.01
C TYR A 43 -11.76 7.85 8.91
N ASP A 44 -11.94 7.48 10.17
CA ASP A 44 -10.81 7.22 11.08
C ASP A 44 -9.82 6.22 10.44
N ALA A 45 -8.52 6.44 10.68
CA ALA A 45 -7.46 5.67 10.06
C ALA A 45 -7.53 4.18 10.37
N LEU A 46 -7.92 3.80 11.59
CA LEU A 46 -8.04 2.40 12.00
C LEU A 46 -9.13 1.70 11.18
N TYR A 47 -10.27 2.35 10.99
CA TYR A 47 -11.35 1.79 10.18
C TYR A 47 -11.04 1.81 8.68
N ALA A 48 -10.44 2.90 8.18
CA ALA A 48 -10.30 3.15 6.75
C ALA A 48 -9.06 2.49 6.12
N ALA A 49 -7.91 2.57 6.79
CA ALA A 49 -6.62 2.23 6.21
C ALA A 49 -6.03 0.92 6.74
N GLU A 50 -6.32 0.53 7.99
CA GLU A 50 -5.76 -0.69 8.59
C GLU A 50 -6.14 -1.98 7.82
N PRO A 51 -7.40 -2.19 7.36
CA PRO A 51 -7.72 -3.41 6.62
C PRO A 51 -6.92 -3.54 5.32
N PHE A 52 -6.69 -2.41 4.64
CA PHE A 52 -5.87 -2.33 3.44
C PHE A 52 -4.40 -2.62 3.75
N GLU A 53 -3.84 -1.97 4.78
CA GLU A 53 -2.46 -2.19 5.21
C GLU A 53 -2.21 -3.65 5.59
N THR A 54 -3.16 -4.25 6.32
CA THR A 54 -3.11 -5.66 6.73
C THR A 54 -3.08 -6.60 5.51
N GLY A 55 -3.90 -6.32 4.49
CA GLY A 55 -3.88 -7.05 3.23
C GLY A 55 -2.53 -6.95 2.51
N ILE A 56 -1.96 -5.75 2.42
CA ILE A 56 -0.64 -5.52 1.82
C ILE A 56 0.48 -6.22 2.61
N LYS A 57 0.47 -6.17 3.94
CA LYS A 57 1.46 -6.87 4.78
C LYS A 57 1.45 -8.38 4.50
N ARG A 58 0.26 -9.00 4.45
CA ARG A 58 0.11 -10.42 4.10
C ARG A 58 0.57 -10.74 2.68
N LEU A 59 0.27 -9.85 1.72
CA LEU A 59 0.80 -9.98 0.36
C LEU A 59 2.33 -9.91 0.33
N CYS A 60 2.92 -9.01 1.13
CA CYS A 60 4.37 -8.85 1.23
C CYS A 60 5.03 -10.11 1.80
N GLU A 61 4.48 -10.66 2.89
CA GLU A 61 4.94 -11.92 3.48
C GLU A 61 4.88 -13.06 2.47
N HIS A 62 3.74 -13.22 1.78
CA HIS A 62 3.57 -14.26 0.76
C HIS A 62 4.53 -14.08 -0.43
N SER A 63 4.74 -12.83 -0.86
CA SER A 63 5.51 -12.51 -2.07
C SER A 63 6.99 -12.21 -1.79
N LYS A 64 7.44 -12.32 -0.53
CA LYS A 64 8.79 -11.93 -0.08
C LYS A 64 9.17 -10.49 -0.44
N LEU A 65 8.22 -9.58 -0.32
CA LEU A 65 8.45 -8.14 -0.44
C LEU A 65 8.93 -7.57 0.90
N ASP A 66 9.76 -6.54 0.83
CA ASP A 66 10.19 -5.78 2.00
C ASP A 66 9.20 -4.64 2.27
N TYR A 67 8.32 -4.83 3.26
CA TYR A 67 7.34 -3.81 3.65
C TYR A 67 8.01 -2.68 4.46
N LEU A 68 7.91 -1.44 3.98
CA LEU A 68 8.60 -0.29 4.57
C LEU A 68 7.70 0.59 5.46
N GLY A 69 6.39 0.38 5.40
CA GLY A 69 5.38 1.12 6.18
C GLY A 69 4.29 1.77 5.33
N MET A 70 3.43 2.51 6.02
CA MET A 70 2.33 3.28 5.43
C MET A 70 2.37 4.71 5.96
N TYR A 71 2.11 5.67 5.07
CA TYR A 71 1.63 6.99 5.44
C TYR A 71 0.19 7.13 5.00
N SER A 72 -0.68 7.54 5.91
CA SER A 72 -2.06 7.86 5.60
C SER A 72 -2.46 9.19 6.23
N VAL A 73 -3.36 9.89 5.56
CA VAL A 73 -3.86 11.19 6.00
C VAL A 73 -5.36 11.28 5.75
N ARG A 74 -6.06 11.88 6.72
CA ARG A 74 -7.50 12.03 6.68
C ARG A 74 -7.89 13.31 5.96
N ASP A 75 -8.89 13.23 5.10
CA ASP A 75 -9.54 14.37 4.45
C ASP A 75 -11.03 14.03 4.31
N GLU A 76 -11.87 14.65 5.15
CA GLU A 76 -13.31 14.35 5.23
C GLU A 76 -14.10 15.00 4.09
N ASP A 77 -13.65 16.17 3.63
CA ASP A 77 -14.44 17.05 2.76
C ASP A 77 -13.84 17.18 1.35
N ASP A 78 -12.70 16.54 1.08
CA ASP A 78 -11.99 16.58 -0.21
C ASP A 78 -11.68 18.01 -0.70
N LEU A 79 -11.66 18.99 0.21
CA LEU A 79 -11.65 20.43 -0.10
C LEU A 79 -10.41 20.85 -0.90
N ALA A 80 -9.30 20.14 -0.69
CA ALA A 80 -8.05 20.36 -1.39
C ALA A 80 -7.64 19.16 -2.25
N SER A 81 -8.55 18.20 -2.49
CA SER A 81 -8.26 16.95 -3.21
C SER A 81 -6.97 16.27 -2.73
N PHE A 82 -6.82 16.14 -1.41
CA PHE A 82 -5.64 15.58 -0.75
C PHE A 82 -4.31 16.35 -0.99
N GLN A 83 -4.39 17.63 -1.36
CA GLN A 83 -3.24 18.53 -1.48
C GLN A 83 -3.10 19.48 -0.29
N THR A 84 -3.66 19.11 0.86
CA THR A 84 -3.46 19.87 2.09
C THR A 84 -1.98 19.92 2.47
N ALA A 85 -1.60 20.95 3.24
CA ALA A 85 -0.22 21.06 3.73
C ALA A 85 0.20 19.79 4.51
N GLU A 86 -0.70 19.24 5.33
CA GLU A 86 -0.46 17.99 6.06
C GLU A 86 -0.16 16.83 5.13
N ALA A 87 -1.00 16.60 4.10
CA ALA A 87 -0.79 15.54 3.12
C ALA A 87 0.56 15.66 2.40
N ILE A 88 0.88 16.87 1.91
CA ILE A 88 2.12 17.14 1.18
C ILE A 88 3.34 16.96 2.09
N TYR A 89 3.34 17.57 3.28
CA TYR A 89 4.49 17.51 4.17
C TYR A 89 4.66 16.12 4.78
N GLY A 90 3.58 15.45 5.16
CA GLY A 90 3.62 14.10 5.68
C GLY A 90 4.11 13.09 4.64
N ALA A 91 3.62 13.15 3.40
CA ALA A 91 4.12 12.29 2.32
C ALA A 91 5.62 12.52 2.04
N LYS A 92 6.07 13.78 2.02
CA LYS A 92 7.50 14.11 1.88
C LYS A 92 8.34 13.58 3.04
N ARG A 93 7.85 13.70 4.28
CA ARG A 93 8.52 13.16 5.47
C ARG A 93 8.61 11.64 5.41
N PHE A 94 7.53 10.96 5.03
CA PHE A 94 7.49 9.53 4.89
C PHE A 94 8.46 9.04 3.80
N ALA A 95 8.51 9.70 2.65
CA ALA A 95 9.47 9.39 1.59
C ALA A 95 10.92 9.50 2.08
N ARG A 96 11.27 10.55 2.85
CA ARG A 96 12.63 10.67 3.44
C ARG A 96 12.93 9.56 4.45
N LEU A 97 11.95 9.19 5.27
CA LEU A 97 12.09 8.07 6.21
C LEU A 97 12.31 6.75 5.47
N ILE A 98 11.59 6.50 4.37
CA ILE A 98 11.83 5.35 3.51
C ILE A 98 13.23 5.39 2.91
N LEU A 99 13.65 6.51 2.33
CA LEU A 99 14.97 6.67 1.70
C LEU A 99 16.11 6.38 2.68
N SER A 100 15.95 6.73 3.97
CA SER A 100 16.95 6.44 5.00
C SER A 100 17.08 4.94 5.35
N LYS A 101 16.12 4.11 4.92
CA LYS A 101 16.10 2.66 5.14
C LYS A 101 16.49 1.85 3.90
N LEU A 102 16.75 2.50 2.76
CA LEU A 102 17.04 1.81 1.50
C LEU A 102 18.49 1.38 1.39
#